data_AF-U6CZA8-F1
#
_entry.id   AF-U6CZA8-F1
#
_cell.length_a   1.000
_cell.length_b   1.000
_cell.length_c   1.000
_cell.angle_alpha   90.00
_cell.angle_beta   90.00
_cell.angle_gamma   90.00
#
_symmetry.space_group_name_H-M   'P 1'
#
loop_
_entity.id
_entity.type
_entity.pdbx_description
1 polymer ?
#
loop_
_entity_poly.entity_id
_entity_poly.type
_entity_poly.pdbx_seq_one_letter_code
_entity_poly.pdbx_strand_id
1 'polypeptide(L)'
;AAVRQMKPHIRGTSHQNRVGPDTERIYDDDFFQNLDGVANALDNVDARMYMDRRCVYYRKPLLESGTLGTKGNVQVVIPFLTESYSSSQDPPEKSIPICTLKNFPNAIEHTLQWARDEFEGLFKQPAENVNQYLTDPKFVERTLRLAGTQPLEMLEAVQRSLVLQRPQTWADCVTWAYHHWHTQYSNNICQLLHNFPPDQLTSSGALFWSGPKRCPHPLIFDVNNPLH
;
A
#
# COMPACT_ATOMS: atom_id res chain seq x y z
N ALA A 1 -14.54 -9.87 -28.33
CA ALA A 1 -14.89 -9.47 -29.72
C ALA A 1 -13.71 -9.63 -30.69
N ALA A 2 -12.53 -9.06 -30.41
CA ALA A 2 -11.38 -9.08 -31.32
C ALA A 2 -10.90 -10.48 -31.76
N VAL A 3 -10.71 -11.42 -30.83
CA VAL A 3 -10.23 -12.79 -31.16
C VAL A 3 -11.18 -13.53 -32.11
N ARG A 4 -12.50 -13.33 -31.99
CA ARG A 4 -13.48 -13.95 -32.89
C ARG A 4 -13.44 -13.38 -34.31
N GLN A 5 -13.02 -12.13 -34.48
CA GLN A 5 -12.78 -11.56 -35.82
C GLN A 5 -11.54 -12.19 -36.48
N MET A 6 -10.51 -12.48 -35.69
CA MET A 6 -9.30 -13.15 -36.18
C MET A 6 -9.53 -14.64 -36.49
N LYS A 7 -10.32 -15.33 -35.65
CA LYS A 7 -10.65 -16.76 -35.78
C LYS A 7 -12.13 -17.00 -35.42
N PRO A 8 -13.04 -17.04 -36.42
CA PRO A 8 -14.49 -17.16 -36.18
C PRO A 8 -14.93 -18.42 -35.43
N HIS A 9 -14.15 -19.51 -35.52
CA HIS A 9 -14.47 -20.78 -34.87
C HIS A 9 -14.13 -20.82 -33.37
N ILE A 10 -13.37 -19.83 -32.84
CA ILE A 10 -13.08 -19.76 -31.41
C ILE A 10 -14.36 -19.52 -30.61
N ARG A 11 -14.61 -20.41 -29.64
CA ARG A 11 -15.63 -20.24 -28.61
C ARG A 11 -14.96 -19.67 -27.37
N GLY A 12 -15.57 -18.65 -26.76
CA GLY A 12 -15.04 -18.04 -25.55
C GLY A 12 -16.14 -17.33 -24.79
N THR A 13 -16.14 -17.46 -23.47
CA THR A 13 -17.09 -16.82 -22.57
C THR A 13 -16.33 -15.80 -21.73
N SER A 14 -16.75 -14.54 -21.75
CA SER A 14 -16.08 -13.46 -21.03
C SER A 14 -16.78 -13.18 -19.71
N HIS A 15 -16.00 -13.08 -18.63
CA HIS A 15 -16.47 -12.76 -17.28
C HIS A 15 -15.80 -11.47 -16.80
N GLN A 16 -16.40 -10.79 -15.83
CA GLN A 16 -15.87 -9.56 -15.20
C GLN A 16 -15.60 -9.75 -13.70
N ASN A 17 -15.56 -11.00 -13.23
CA ASN A 17 -15.41 -11.30 -11.80
C ASN A 17 -13.92 -11.37 -11.45
N ARG A 18 -13.50 -10.60 -10.44
CA ARG A 18 -12.15 -10.69 -9.88
C ARG A 18 -11.97 -12.06 -9.24
N VAL A 19 -11.04 -12.85 -9.77
CA VAL A 19 -10.78 -14.18 -9.24
C VAL A 19 -10.20 -14.10 -7.84
N GLY A 20 -10.79 -14.85 -6.91
CA GLY A 20 -10.47 -14.84 -5.49
C GLY A 20 -11.59 -15.45 -4.65
N PRO A 21 -11.42 -15.52 -3.31
CA PRO A 21 -12.36 -16.20 -2.41
C PRO A 21 -13.82 -15.75 -2.55
N ASP A 22 -14.05 -14.46 -2.80
CA ASP A 22 -15.40 -13.87 -2.93
C ASP A 22 -16.17 -14.37 -4.16
N THR A 23 -15.48 -14.98 -5.13
CA THR A 23 -16.07 -15.45 -6.41
C THR A 23 -16.14 -16.96 -6.55
N GLU A 24 -15.86 -17.72 -5.49
CA GLU A 24 -15.90 -19.19 -5.51
C GLU A 24 -17.30 -19.76 -5.76
N ARG A 25 -18.35 -18.98 -5.48
CA ARG A 25 -19.73 -19.35 -5.84
C ARG A 25 -19.97 -19.35 -7.36
N ILE A 26 -19.13 -18.67 -8.13
CA ILE A 26 -19.21 -18.59 -9.59
C ILE A 26 -18.23 -19.61 -10.20
N TYR A 27 -17.03 -19.72 -9.63
CA TYR A 27 -15.98 -20.63 -10.07
C TYR A 27 -15.88 -21.81 -9.08
N ASP A 28 -16.99 -22.53 -8.99
CA ASP A 28 -17.20 -23.65 -8.08
C ASP A 28 -16.54 -24.95 -8.59
N ASP A 29 -16.87 -26.06 -7.92
CA ASP A 29 -16.35 -27.38 -8.26
C ASP A 29 -16.73 -27.78 -9.69
N ASP A 30 -17.97 -27.54 -10.11
CA ASP A 30 -18.47 -27.89 -11.43
C ASP A 30 -17.75 -27.09 -12.53
N PHE A 31 -17.49 -25.80 -12.29
CA PHE A 31 -16.69 -25.00 -13.20
C PHE A 31 -15.30 -25.59 -13.40
N PHE A 32 -14.56 -25.86 -12.32
CA PHE A 32 -13.18 -26.35 -12.42
C PHE A 32 -13.10 -27.77 -12.96
N GLN A 33 -14.03 -28.66 -12.60
CA GLN A 33 -14.04 -30.06 -13.07
C GLN A 33 -14.07 -30.14 -14.60
N ASN A 34 -14.81 -29.24 -15.26
CA ASN A 34 -14.96 -29.18 -16.71
C ASN A 34 -13.77 -28.53 -17.45
N LEU A 35 -12.79 -27.96 -16.75
CA LEU A 35 -11.60 -27.38 -17.38
C LEU A 35 -10.56 -28.45 -17.73
N ASP A 36 -9.87 -28.28 -18.86
CA ASP A 36 -8.70 -29.09 -19.19
C ASP A 36 -7.40 -28.53 -18.58
N GLY A 37 -7.38 -27.22 -18.29
CA GLY A 37 -6.24 -26.52 -17.71
C GLY A 37 -6.52 -25.03 -17.51
N VAL A 38 -5.58 -24.35 -16.87
CA VAL A 38 -5.66 -22.92 -16.54
C VAL A 38 -4.42 -22.21 -17.08
N ALA A 39 -4.60 -21.00 -17.60
CA ALA A 39 -3.50 -20.13 -18.01
C ALA A 39 -3.64 -18.77 -17.32
N ASN A 40 -2.67 -18.42 -16.49
CA ASN A 40 -2.65 -17.15 -15.78
C ASN A 40 -2.12 -16.02 -16.68
N ALA A 41 -2.72 -14.85 -16.47
CA ALA A 41 -2.30 -13.57 -17.03
C ALA A 41 -2.55 -12.48 -15.98
N LEU A 42 -1.93 -12.67 -14.80
CA LEU A 42 -2.19 -11.91 -13.58
C LEU A 42 -1.06 -10.91 -13.31
N ASP A 43 -1.34 -9.85 -12.56
CA ASP A 43 -0.39 -8.77 -12.26
C ASP A 43 0.12 -8.76 -10.80
N ASN A 44 -0.51 -9.53 -9.91
CA ASN A 44 -0.17 -9.58 -8.49
C ASN A 44 0.06 -11.02 -8.00
N VAL A 45 0.93 -11.17 -7.00
CA VAL A 45 1.33 -12.48 -6.43
C VAL A 45 0.16 -13.15 -5.71
N ASP A 46 -0.70 -12.40 -5.03
CA ASP A 46 -1.84 -12.96 -4.27
C ASP A 46 -2.80 -13.75 -5.17
N ALA A 47 -3.16 -13.19 -6.33
CA ALA A 47 -4.01 -13.88 -7.30
C ALA A 47 -3.32 -15.10 -7.91
N ARG A 48 -2.00 -15.04 -8.17
CA ARG A 48 -1.23 -16.21 -8.64
C ARG A 48 -1.27 -17.34 -7.61
N MET A 49 -1.02 -17.01 -6.35
CA MET A 49 -1.05 -17.95 -5.22
C MET A 49 -2.44 -18.53 -4.97
N TYR A 50 -3.49 -17.73 -5.19
CA TYR A 50 -4.87 -18.21 -5.13
C TYR A 50 -5.14 -19.23 -6.25
N MET A 51 -4.77 -18.92 -7.50
CA MET A 51 -4.98 -19.81 -8.64
C MET A 51 -4.16 -21.09 -8.55
N ASP A 52 -2.92 -21.01 -8.08
CA ASP A 52 -2.07 -22.19 -7.80
C ASP A 52 -2.79 -23.15 -6.84
N ARG A 53 -3.28 -22.65 -5.70
CA ARG A 53 -4.01 -23.46 -4.71
C ARG A 53 -5.26 -24.12 -5.30
N ARG A 54 -6.05 -23.39 -6.09
CA ARG A 54 -7.24 -23.96 -6.76
C ARG A 54 -6.83 -25.03 -7.79
N CYS A 55 -5.79 -24.80 -8.58
CA CYS A 55 -5.31 -25.77 -9.57
C CYS A 55 -4.76 -27.05 -8.92
N VAL A 56 -4.03 -26.92 -7.81
CA VAL A 56 -3.58 -28.07 -7.01
C VAL A 56 -4.77 -28.84 -6.46
N TYR A 57 -5.76 -28.16 -5.88
CA TYR A 57 -6.96 -28.78 -5.31
C TYR A 57 -7.76 -29.59 -6.36
N TYR A 58 -8.04 -28.99 -7.52
CA TYR A 58 -8.78 -29.66 -8.61
C TYR A 58 -7.91 -30.48 -9.56
N ARG A 59 -6.60 -30.57 -9.30
CA ARG A 59 -5.63 -31.31 -10.12
C ARG A 59 -5.65 -30.86 -11.59
N LYS A 60 -5.64 -29.54 -11.82
CA LYS A 60 -5.63 -28.94 -13.16
C LYS A 60 -4.22 -28.44 -13.51
N PRO A 61 -3.72 -28.68 -14.74
CA PRO A 61 -2.52 -28.03 -15.22
C PRO A 61 -2.62 -26.52 -15.18
N LEU A 62 -1.54 -25.84 -14.82
CA LEU A 62 -1.46 -24.39 -14.76
C LEU A 62 -0.25 -23.87 -15.56
N LEU A 63 -0.51 -22.92 -16.45
CA LEU A 63 0.52 -22.12 -17.14
C LEU A 63 0.62 -20.76 -16.44
N GLU A 64 1.76 -20.50 -15.79
CA GLU A 64 2.05 -19.23 -15.13
C GLU A 64 3.06 -18.42 -15.95
N SER A 65 2.84 -17.10 -16.01
CA SER A 65 3.75 -16.18 -16.70
C SER A 65 3.76 -14.80 -16.05
N GLY A 66 4.93 -14.18 -16.05
CA GLY A 66 5.14 -12.84 -15.50
C GLY A 66 6.07 -12.01 -16.36
N THR A 67 5.90 -10.70 -16.31
CA THR A 67 6.77 -9.73 -16.99
C THR A 67 7.08 -8.55 -16.08
N LEU A 68 8.32 -8.07 -16.10
CA LEU A 68 8.74 -6.84 -15.40
C LEU A 68 9.70 -6.06 -16.30
N GLY A 69 9.21 -5.01 -16.96
CA GLY A 69 9.97 -4.28 -17.97
C GLY A 69 10.34 -5.19 -19.15
N THR A 70 11.63 -5.35 -19.41
CA THR A 70 12.16 -6.25 -20.46
C THR A 70 12.35 -7.70 -20.01
N LYS A 71 12.10 -7.99 -18.71
CA LYS A 71 12.24 -9.33 -18.15
C LYS A 71 10.93 -10.10 -18.27
N GLY A 72 11.04 -11.41 -18.47
CA GLY A 72 9.89 -12.32 -18.45
C GLY A 72 10.27 -13.67 -17.86
N ASN A 73 9.29 -14.33 -17.25
CA ASN A 73 9.41 -15.70 -16.74
C ASN A 73 8.17 -16.50 -17.12
N VAL A 74 8.34 -17.82 -17.26
CA VAL A 74 7.27 -18.79 -17.51
C VAL A 74 7.51 -19.98 -16.59
N GLN A 75 6.44 -20.49 -15.99
CA GLN A 75 6.47 -21.70 -15.18
C GLN A 75 5.25 -22.57 -15.54
N VAL A 76 5.46 -23.88 -15.62
CA VAL A 76 4.38 -24.84 -15.85
C VAL A 76 4.21 -25.72 -14.61
N VAL A 77 2.96 -25.88 -14.18
CA VAL A 77 2.58 -26.76 -13.07
C VAL A 77 1.75 -27.90 -13.65
N ILE A 78 2.27 -29.12 -13.57
CA ILE A 78 1.62 -30.34 -14.05
C ILE A 78 1.24 -31.21 -12.84
N PRO A 79 -0.04 -31.54 -12.66
CA PRO A 79 -0.51 -32.38 -11.57
C PRO A 79 0.29 -33.68 -11.49
N PHE A 80 0.73 -34.04 -10.28
CA PHE A 80 1.48 -35.26 -9.99
C PHE A 80 2.86 -35.38 -10.66
N LEU A 81 3.40 -34.29 -11.23
CA LEU A 81 4.70 -34.31 -11.90
C LEU A 81 5.65 -33.20 -11.43
N THR A 82 5.20 -31.95 -11.42
CA THR A 82 6.02 -30.81 -11.00
C THR A 82 5.59 -30.29 -9.63
N GLU A 83 6.44 -29.50 -9.00
CA GLU A 83 6.01 -28.68 -7.87
C GLU A 83 5.01 -27.59 -8.31
N SER A 84 4.31 -27.02 -7.34
CA SER A 84 3.36 -25.93 -7.58
C SER A 84 4.07 -24.57 -7.54
N TYR A 85 3.41 -23.51 -8.01
CA TYR A 85 3.98 -22.15 -7.99
C TYR A 85 4.39 -21.74 -6.56
N SER A 86 3.54 -22.04 -5.57
CA SER A 86 3.77 -21.70 -4.16
C SER A 86 4.80 -22.55 -3.42
N SER A 87 5.40 -23.56 -4.08
CA SER A 87 6.42 -24.42 -3.48
C SER A 87 7.79 -23.73 -3.39
N SER A 88 8.01 -22.68 -4.18
CA SER A 88 9.18 -21.82 -4.10
C SER A 88 8.78 -20.42 -3.61
N GLN A 89 9.70 -19.73 -2.93
CA GLN A 89 9.44 -18.42 -2.35
C GLN A 89 10.21 -17.35 -3.12
N ASP A 90 9.48 -16.44 -3.75
CA ASP A 90 10.05 -15.24 -4.34
C ASP A 90 10.60 -14.33 -3.22
N PRO A 91 11.69 -13.56 -3.49
CA PRO A 91 12.17 -12.57 -2.56
C PRO A 91 11.05 -11.59 -2.19
N PRO A 92 10.87 -11.26 -0.90
CA PRO A 92 9.85 -10.30 -0.52
C PRO A 92 10.14 -8.94 -1.16
N GLU A 93 9.08 -8.16 -1.39
CA GLU A 93 9.23 -6.77 -1.81
C GLU A 93 10.14 -6.01 -0.83
N LYS A 94 11.00 -5.15 -1.37
CA LYS A 94 11.89 -4.33 -0.55
C LYS A 94 11.06 -3.34 0.27
N SER A 95 10.90 -3.61 1.55
CA SER A 95 10.30 -2.66 2.48
C SER A 95 11.35 -1.68 3.01
N ILE A 96 10.99 -0.40 3.08
CA ILE A 96 11.86 0.63 3.65
C ILE A 96 11.62 0.64 5.16
N PRO A 97 12.69 0.62 6.00
CA PRO A 97 12.51 0.68 7.44
C PRO A 97 11.73 1.93 7.88
N ILE A 98 10.79 1.77 8.82
CA ILE A 98 9.92 2.86 9.30
C ILE A 98 10.75 4.05 9.83
N CYS A 99 11.85 3.79 10.54
CA CYS A 99 12.72 4.87 11.03
C CYS A 99 13.36 5.69 9.91
N THR A 100 13.67 5.05 8.78
CA THR A 100 14.20 5.70 7.58
C THR A 100 13.13 6.56 6.92
N LEU A 101 11.90 6.07 6.80
CA LEU A 101 10.78 6.85 6.25
C LEU A 101 10.41 8.04 7.14
N LYS A 102 10.38 7.86 8.46
CA LYS A 102 9.92 8.90 9.40
C LYS A 102 10.93 10.01 9.66
N ASN A 103 12.22 9.69 9.77
CA ASN A 103 13.20 10.66 10.30
C ASN A 103 14.46 10.80 9.45
N PHE A 104 14.87 9.75 8.74
CA PHE A 104 16.20 9.71 8.09
C PHE A 104 16.14 9.28 6.62
N PRO A 105 15.34 9.94 5.76
CA PRO A 105 15.33 9.64 4.33
C PRO A 105 16.66 10.07 3.69
N ASN A 106 17.14 9.29 2.72
CA ASN A 106 18.40 9.58 2.02
C ASN A 106 18.35 9.32 0.52
N ALA A 107 17.30 8.65 0.05
CA ALA A 107 16.98 8.43 -1.35
C ALA A 107 15.56 8.95 -1.66
N ILE A 108 15.28 9.25 -2.93
CA ILE A 108 14.01 9.85 -3.35
C ILE A 108 12.83 8.91 -3.06
N GLU A 109 13.04 7.60 -3.19
CA GLU A 109 12.07 6.55 -2.91
C GLU A 109 11.55 6.63 -1.47
N HIS A 110 12.39 7.05 -0.52
CA HIS A 110 11.98 7.21 0.88
C HIS A 110 10.99 8.37 1.03
N THR A 111 11.23 9.49 0.34
CA THR A 111 10.31 10.63 0.37
C THR A 111 9.04 10.37 -0.43
N LEU A 112 9.10 9.58 -1.50
CA LEU A 112 7.92 9.18 -2.28
C LEU A 112 7.02 8.24 -1.47
N GLN A 113 7.61 7.25 -0.78
CA GLN A 113 6.85 6.38 0.10
C GLN A 113 6.25 7.15 1.28
N TRP A 114 7.02 8.06 1.91
CA TRP A 114 6.50 8.95 2.95
C TRP A 114 5.32 9.79 2.43
N ALA A 115 5.44 10.39 1.25
CA ALA A 115 4.37 11.21 0.67
C ALA A 115 3.10 10.39 0.35
N ARG A 116 3.28 9.13 -0.09
CA ARG A 116 2.18 8.19 -0.30
C ARG A 116 1.45 7.87 1.01
N ASP A 117 2.20 7.63 2.08
CA ASP A 117 1.66 7.34 3.41
C ASP A 117 0.95 8.57 4.00
N GLU A 118 1.52 9.77 3.85
CA GLU A 118 0.88 11.03 4.24
C GLU A 118 -0.44 11.24 3.48
N PHE A 119 -0.49 10.95 2.18
CA PHE A 119 -1.73 11.07 1.41
C PHE A 119 -2.84 10.15 1.95
N GLU A 120 -2.54 8.87 2.23
CA GLU A 120 -3.53 7.96 2.84
C GLU A 120 -3.94 8.45 4.24
N GLY A 121 -2.96 8.88 5.05
CA GLY A 121 -3.16 9.29 6.43
C GLY A 121 -3.94 10.60 6.59
N LEU A 122 -3.89 11.50 5.60
CA LEU A 122 -4.59 12.77 5.62
C LEU A 122 -5.99 12.67 5.00
N PHE A 123 -6.12 12.00 3.86
CA PHE A 123 -7.32 12.12 3.03
C PHE A 123 -8.22 10.89 3.01
N LYS A 124 -7.70 9.71 3.36
CA LYS A 124 -8.47 8.46 3.31
C LYS A 124 -8.79 7.93 4.69
N GLN A 125 -7.78 7.63 5.50
CA GLN A 125 -7.97 6.97 6.79
C GLN A 125 -8.87 7.78 7.74
N PRO A 126 -8.71 9.12 7.90
CA PRO A 126 -9.59 9.88 8.78
C PRO A 126 -11.04 9.90 8.29
N ALA A 127 -11.26 9.99 6.98
CA ALA A 127 -12.60 9.98 6.38
C ALA A 127 -13.29 8.61 6.55
N GLU A 128 -12.56 7.51 6.34
CA GLU A 128 -13.06 6.15 6.61
C GLU A 128 -13.43 5.97 8.09
N ASN A 129 -12.56 6.43 9.01
CA ASN A 129 -12.82 6.36 10.45
C ASN A 129 -14.06 7.17 10.85
N VAL A 130 -14.23 8.38 10.30
CA VAL A 130 -15.44 9.20 10.54
C VAL A 130 -16.68 8.50 10.00
N ASN A 131 -16.64 7.97 8.78
CA ASN A 131 -17.77 7.27 8.20
C ASN A 131 -18.16 6.04 9.03
N GLN A 132 -17.18 5.25 9.49
CA GLN A 132 -17.43 4.11 10.36
C GLN A 132 -17.97 4.54 11.73
N TYR A 133 -17.42 5.60 12.33
CA TYR A 133 -17.92 6.18 13.58
C TYR A 133 -19.40 6.59 13.48
N LEU A 134 -19.81 7.16 12.33
CA LEU A 134 -21.19 7.61 12.10
C LEU A 134 -22.16 6.48 11.74
N THR A 135 -21.67 5.34 11.23
CA THR A 135 -22.52 4.26 10.69
C THR A 135 -22.55 2.99 11.53
N ASP A 136 -21.48 2.66 12.26
CA ASP A 136 -21.37 1.47 13.09
C ASP A 136 -21.52 1.85 14.59
N PRO A 137 -22.65 1.50 15.24
CA PRO A 137 -22.88 1.78 16.66
C PRO A 137 -21.83 1.16 17.60
N LYS A 138 -21.10 0.14 17.13
CA LYS A 138 -20.05 -0.56 17.90
C LYS A 138 -18.65 -0.07 17.59
N PHE A 139 -18.49 0.98 16.78
CA PHE A 139 -17.19 1.51 16.39
C PHE A 139 -16.32 1.84 17.61
N VAL A 140 -16.83 2.65 18.54
CA VAL A 140 -16.07 3.08 19.73
C VAL A 140 -15.63 1.88 20.58
N GLU A 141 -16.54 0.92 20.81
CA GLU A 141 -16.22 -0.31 21.56
C GLU A 141 -15.11 -1.11 20.88
N ARG A 142 -15.16 -1.23 19.54
CA ARG A 142 -14.13 -1.93 18.76
C ARG A 142 -12.79 -1.19 18.79
N THR A 143 -12.80 0.13 18.62
CA THR A 143 -11.60 0.97 18.64
C THR A 143 -10.90 0.91 20.00
N LEU A 144 -11.64 0.90 21.10
CA LEU A 144 -11.06 0.79 22.45
C LEU A 144 -10.42 -0.58 22.75
N ARG A 145 -10.71 -1.60 21.94
CA ARG A 145 -10.06 -2.93 22.04
C ARG A 145 -8.78 -3.06 21.24
N LEU A 146 -8.40 -2.03 20.47
CA LEU A 146 -7.14 -2.01 19.72
C LEU A 146 -5.95 -1.88 20.67
N ALA A 147 -4.79 -2.35 20.23
CA ALA A 147 -3.57 -2.37 21.04
C ALA A 147 -2.81 -1.03 21.03
N GLY A 148 -2.16 -0.71 22.15
CA GLY A 148 -1.21 0.41 22.24
C GLY A 148 -1.86 1.79 22.06
N THR A 149 -1.27 2.64 21.22
CA THR A 149 -1.72 4.02 20.97
C THR A 149 -2.81 4.13 19.90
N GLN A 150 -3.14 3.03 19.20
CA GLN A 150 -4.12 3.02 18.11
C GLN A 150 -5.50 3.57 18.50
N PRO A 151 -6.07 3.24 19.69
CA PRO A 151 -7.35 3.81 20.09
C PRO A 151 -7.31 5.35 20.17
N LEU A 152 -6.23 5.91 20.72
CA LEU A 152 -6.05 7.34 20.87
C LEU A 152 -5.90 8.02 19.50
N GLU A 153 -5.01 7.49 18.66
CA GLU A 153 -4.77 8.01 17.30
C GLU A 153 -6.06 8.05 16.46
N MET A 154 -6.86 6.98 16.52
CA MET A 154 -8.12 6.87 15.78
C MET A 154 -9.19 7.83 16.30
N LEU A 155 -9.36 7.94 17.62
CA LEU A 155 -10.36 8.84 18.22
C LEU A 155 -9.98 10.32 18.06
N GLU A 156 -8.69 10.66 18.17
CA GLU A 156 -8.20 12.00 17.88
C GLU A 156 -8.42 12.39 16.41
N ALA A 157 -8.18 11.46 15.47
CA ALA A 157 -8.45 11.70 14.06
C ALA A 157 -9.95 12.02 13.84
N VAL A 158 -10.85 11.25 14.44
CA VAL A 158 -12.30 11.51 14.35
C VAL A 158 -12.67 12.87 14.96
N GLN A 159 -12.13 13.21 16.13
CA GLN A 159 -12.38 14.50 16.78
C GLN A 159 -11.88 15.67 15.93
N ARG A 160 -10.67 15.54 15.37
CA ARG A 160 -10.08 16.56 14.49
C ARG A 160 -10.94 16.77 13.25
N SER A 161 -11.35 15.69 12.58
CA SER A 161 -12.14 15.77 11.36
C SER A 161 -13.57 16.26 11.56
N LEU A 162 -14.22 15.94 12.70
CA LEU A 162 -15.60 16.33 12.95
C LEU A 162 -15.74 17.73 13.55
N VAL A 163 -14.76 18.18 14.34
CA VAL A 163 -14.87 19.41 15.15
C VAL A 163 -13.69 20.34 14.94
N LEU A 164 -12.46 19.94 15.28
CA LEU A 164 -11.35 20.88 15.44
C LEU A 164 -10.83 21.46 14.12
N GLN A 165 -10.85 20.67 13.05
CA GLN A 165 -10.33 21.00 11.73
C GLN A 165 -11.37 20.77 10.63
N ARG A 166 -12.66 20.90 10.97
CA ARG A 166 -13.74 20.80 9.98
C ARG A 166 -13.83 22.09 9.18
N PRO A 167 -13.45 22.11 7.88
CA PRO A 167 -13.56 23.32 7.07
C PRO A 167 -15.03 23.62 6.77
N GLN A 168 -15.38 24.91 6.66
CA GLN A 168 -16.69 25.36 6.18
C GLN A 168 -16.59 26.07 4.82
N THR A 169 -15.41 26.61 4.51
CA THR A 169 -15.12 27.33 3.28
C THR A 169 -13.85 26.81 2.61
N TRP A 170 -13.67 27.14 1.34
CA TRP A 170 -12.41 26.89 0.64
C TRP A 170 -11.21 27.55 1.33
N ALA A 171 -11.39 28.77 1.86
CA ALA A 171 -10.33 29.49 2.56
C ALA A 171 -9.83 28.72 3.79
N ASP A 172 -10.73 28.07 4.53
CA ASP A 172 -10.36 27.23 5.69
C ASP A 172 -9.44 26.06 5.26
N CYS A 173 -9.72 25.45 4.10
CA CYS A 173 -8.87 24.40 3.55
C CYS A 173 -7.47 24.91 3.19
N VAL A 174 -7.38 26.13 2.61
CA VAL A 174 -6.09 26.77 2.29
C VAL A 174 -5.31 27.06 3.57
N THR A 175 -5.97 27.58 4.60
CA THR A 175 -5.36 27.81 5.92
C THR A 175 -4.89 26.51 6.56
N TRP A 176 -5.69 25.43 6.49
CA TRP A 176 -5.30 24.11 6.97
C TRP A 176 -4.05 23.59 6.25
N ALA A 177 -4.01 23.69 4.91
CA ALA A 177 -2.87 23.24 4.12
C ALA A 177 -1.60 24.02 4.49
N TYR A 178 -1.71 25.34 4.68
CA TYR A 178 -0.62 26.19 5.13
C TYR A 178 -0.09 25.77 6.51
N HIS A 179 -0.97 25.49 7.49
CA HIS A 179 -0.56 25.01 8.81
C HIS A 179 0.06 23.61 8.77
N HIS A 180 -0.48 22.73 7.92
CA HIS A 180 0.06 21.40 7.72
C HIS A 180 1.46 21.45 7.10
N TRP A 181 1.68 22.32 6.10
CA TRP A 181 2.99 22.57 5.50
C TRP A 181 4.03 22.97 6.55
N HIS A 182 3.69 23.93 7.42
CA HIS A 182 4.59 24.35 8.50
C HIS A 182 4.87 23.22 9.49
N THR A 183 3.85 22.42 9.80
CA THR A 183 4.00 21.27 10.70
C THR A 183 5.00 20.27 10.12
N GLN A 184 4.83 19.85 8.87
CA GLN A 184 5.64 18.78 8.27
C GLN A 184 7.04 19.24 7.86
N TYR A 185 7.16 20.40 7.20
CA TYR A 185 8.41 20.82 6.57
C TYR A 185 9.23 21.81 7.39
N SER A 186 8.69 22.29 8.52
CA SER A 186 9.39 23.22 9.42
C SER A 186 9.41 22.73 10.86
N ASN A 187 8.26 22.64 11.53
CA ASN A 187 8.17 22.32 12.97
C ASN A 187 8.75 20.94 13.31
N ASN A 188 8.36 19.91 12.54
CA ASN A 188 8.87 18.55 12.75
C ASN A 188 10.38 18.46 12.50
N ILE A 189 10.90 19.23 11.55
CA ILE A 189 12.34 19.32 11.29
C ILE A 189 13.08 20.03 12.42
N CYS A 190 12.54 21.14 12.92
CA CYS A 190 13.06 21.82 14.11
C CYS A 190 13.08 20.90 15.33
N GLN A 191 12.01 20.12 15.55
CA GLN A 191 11.94 19.15 16.65
C GLN A 191 12.98 18.04 16.48
N LEU A 192 13.19 17.55 15.26
CA LEU A 192 14.20 16.54 14.98
C LEU A 192 15.61 17.06 15.26
N LEU A 193 15.93 18.30 14.86
CA LEU A 193 17.21 18.95 15.12
C LEU A 193 17.40 19.34 16.60
N HIS A 194 16.32 19.59 17.33
CA HIS A 194 16.37 19.78 18.78
C HIS A 194 16.77 18.48 19.49
N ASN A 195 16.17 17.36 19.07
CA ASN A 195 16.49 16.04 19.62
C ASN A 195 17.89 15.55 19.18
N PHE A 196 18.29 15.90 17.95
CA PHE A 196 19.58 15.54 17.37
C PHE A 196 20.31 16.75 16.78
N PRO A 197 21.06 17.51 17.60
CA PRO A 197 21.79 18.68 17.13
C PRO A 197 22.68 18.41 15.91
N PRO A 198 22.87 19.38 14.99
CA PRO A 198 23.67 19.20 13.77
C PRO A 198 25.11 18.72 14.01
N ASP A 199 25.69 19.10 15.14
CA ASP A 199 27.06 18.80 15.57
C ASP A 199 27.13 17.61 16.56
N GLN A 200 26.01 16.93 16.83
CA GLN A 200 25.98 15.83 17.79
C GLN A 200 26.93 14.70 17.39
N LEU A 201 27.69 14.21 18.37
CA LEU A 201 28.55 13.03 18.26
C LEU A 201 27.83 11.78 18.77
N THR A 202 28.14 10.64 18.15
CA THR A 202 27.77 9.31 18.65
C THR A 202 28.68 8.91 19.81
N SER A 203 28.35 7.82 20.49
CA SER A 203 29.19 7.23 21.55
C SER A 203 30.61 6.86 21.09
N SER A 204 30.83 6.69 19.79
CA SER A 204 32.15 6.42 19.20
C SER A 204 32.92 7.69 18.80
N GLY A 205 32.39 8.88 19.08
CA GLY A 205 32.99 10.17 18.72
C GLY A 205 32.83 10.56 17.25
N ALA A 206 32.06 9.81 16.46
CA ALA A 206 31.75 10.16 15.07
C ALA A 206 30.53 11.09 15.00
N LEU A 207 30.37 11.87 13.92
CA LEU A 207 29.19 12.71 13.72
C LEU A 207 27.92 11.85 13.56
N PHE A 208 26.85 12.19 14.27
CA PHE A 208 25.55 11.54 14.18
C PHE A 208 24.97 11.64 12.75
N TRP A 209 25.04 12.84 12.17
CA TRP A 209 24.63 13.15 10.81
C TRP A 209 25.73 12.78 9.80
N SER A 210 25.94 11.49 9.61
CA SER A 210 26.92 10.95 8.65
C SER A 210 26.37 9.75 7.89
N GLY A 211 27.00 9.44 6.74
CA GLY A 211 26.63 8.31 5.87
C GLY A 211 25.16 8.36 5.44
N PRO A 212 24.30 7.40 5.86
CA PRO A 212 22.90 7.36 5.46
C PRO A 212 22.02 8.40 6.15
N LYS A 213 22.50 9.13 7.17
CA LYS A 213 21.74 10.18 7.86
C LYS A 213 22.12 11.55 7.31
N ARG A 214 21.23 12.17 6.56
CA ARG A 214 21.42 13.53 6.03
C ARG A 214 20.86 14.53 7.04
N CYS A 215 21.66 15.49 7.48
CA CYS A 215 21.20 16.55 8.38
C CYS A 215 20.16 17.41 7.65
N PRO A 216 18.91 17.50 8.15
CA PRO A 216 17.87 18.30 7.52
C PRO A 216 18.03 19.78 7.89
N HIS A 217 17.26 20.64 7.22
CA HIS A 217 17.10 22.04 7.59
C HIS A 217 15.62 22.43 7.45
N PRO A 218 15.04 23.16 8.42
CA PRO A 218 13.64 23.56 8.33
C PRO A 218 13.42 24.49 7.15
N LEU A 219 12.31 24.32 6.44
CA LEU A 219 11.94 25.19 5.34
C LEU A 219 11.17 26.42 5.85
N ILE A 220 11.32 27.53 5.12
CA ILE A 220 10.54 28.77 5.31
C ILE A 220 9.56 28.86 4.14
N PHE A 221 8.27 29.06 4.44
CA PHE A 221 7.26 29.16 3.41
C PHE A 221 7.49 30.42 2.56
N ASP A 222 7.34 30.27 1.24
CA ASP A 222 7.46 31.36 0.28
C ASP A 222 6.37 31.19 -0.77
N VAL A 223 5.45 32.15 -0.80
CA VAL A 223 4.30 32.16 -1.72
C VAL A 223 4.72 32.27 -3.20
N ASN A 224 5.96 32.71 -3.48
CA ASN A 224 6.48 32.83 -4.84
C ASN A 224 7.23 31.58 -5.31
N ASN A 225 7.50 30.61 -4.42
CA ASN A 225 8.08 29.35 -4.80
C ASN A 225 6.98 28.43 -5.33
N PRO A 226 7.00 28.01 -6.61
CA PRO A 226 5.95 27.16 -7.18
C PRO A 226 5.88 25.74 -6.59
N LEU A 227 6.89 25.33 -5.80
CA LEU A 227 6.87 24.07 -5.07
C LEU A 227 6.11 24.17 -3.73
N HIS A 228 5.97 25.38 -3.18
CA HIS A 228 5.26 25.66 -1.93
C HIS A 228 3.78 25.96 -2.19
#